data_AF-A0A7C1JCM2-F1
#
_entry.id   AF-A0A7C1JCM2-F1
#
_cell.length_a   1.000
_cell.length_b   1.000
_cell.length_c   1.000
_cell.angle_alpha   90.00
_cell.angle_beta   90.00
_cell.angle_gamma   90.00
#
_symmetry.space_group_name_H-M   'P 1'
#
loop_
_entity.id
_entity.type
_entity.pdbx_description
1 polymer ?
#
loop_
_entity_poly.entity_id
_entity_poly.type
_entity_poly.pdbx_seq_one_letter_code
_entity_poly.pdbx_strand_id
1 'polypeptide(L)'
;MVEVPEGPRGLRRGQRVGRWVTRVPFREGSVETGINSVESPVAERSARKKVLIIDDDPTLTDLLALVFEDAGYQPIVAHSGREGIRLAVQEQPDVIILDIMMPEMDGFEVCDHLLSHERTSRIPIIFLTAKGSVEDQLQGWYRGCFDYIVKPFEVQDLLAAVKRALTENPEEVRRLQEELRRQKIVALEQIVHDGTE
;
A
#
# COMPACT_ATOMS: atom_id res chain seq x y z
N MET A 1 18.49 73.17 -2.27
CA MET A 1 19.61 72.69 -3.11
C MET A 1 20.15 71.44 -2.44
N VAL A 2 20.20 70.36 -3.20
CA VAL A 2 20.51 68.99 -2.78
C VAL A 2 22.01 68.87 -2.51
N GLU A 3 22.39 68.27 -1.40
CA GLU A 3 23.72 67.67 -1.25
C GLU A 3 23.58 66.27 -0.64
N VAL A 4 24.04 65.28 -1.39
CA VAL A 4 24.23 63.89 -0.98
C VAL A 4 25.72 63.69 -0.80
N PRO A 5 26.18 63.08 0.31
CA PRO A 5 27.50 62.48 0.32
C PRO A 5 27.44 60.95 0.43
N GLU A 6 28.45 60.38 -0.21
CA GLU A 6 28.62 59.01 -0.64
C GLU A 6 28.75 57.99 0.50
N GLY A 7 28.17 56.80 0.29
CA GLY A 7 28.38 55.64 1.16
C GLY A 7 29.72 54.95 0.91
N PRO A 8 30.40 54.42 1.95
CA PRO A 8 31.62 53.65 1.74
C PRO A 8 31.31 52.19 1.41
N ARG A 9 32.09 51.70 0.43
CA ARG A 9 32.14 50.33 -0.05
C ARG A 9 32.92 49.44 0.91
N GLY A 10 32.38 48.26 1.19
CA GLY A 10 33.13 47.02 1.44
C GLY A 10 33.74 46.83 2.82
N LEU A 11 33.27 45.81 3.56
CA LEU A 11 34.16 45.01 4.39
C LEU A 11 33.67 43.55 4.50
N ARG A 12 34.66 42.65 4.53
CA ARG A 12 34.58 41.20 4.39
C ARG A 12 34.18 40.49 5.70
N ARG A 13 33.76 39.23 5.52
CA ARG A 13 33.74 38.08 6.45
C ARG A 13 34.24 38.31 7.90
N GLY A 14 33.38 37.98 8.87
CA GLY A 14 33.72 37.59 10.24
C GLY A 14 32.54 36.83 10.86
N GLN A 15 32.64 35.53 11.09
CA GLN A 15 32.89 34.93 12.41
C GLN A 15 32.02 35.48 13.56
N ARG A 16 31.02 34.67 13.92
CA ARG A 16 30.65 34.14 15.26
C ARG A 16 30.49 35.09 16.47
N VAL A 17 29.48 34.68 17.25
CA VAL A 17 29.18 34.86 18.69
C VAL A 17 28.49 36.14 19.14
N GLY A 18 27.34 35.97 19.80
CA GLY A 18 26.69 37.04 20.56
C GLY A 18 25.24 36.71 20.92
N ARG A 19 25.05 35.74 21.82
CA ARG A 19 23.78 35.46 22.49
C ARG A 19 23.38 36.69 23.32
N TRP A 20 22.36 37.42 22.90
CA TRP A 20 21.73 38.45 23.71
C TRP A 20 20.47 37.86 24.35
N VAL A 21 20.57 37.58 25.66
CA VAL A 21 19.40 37.31 26.51
C VAL A 21 18.96 38.66 27.07
N THR A 22 17.87 39.21 26.55
CA THR A 22 17.27 40.41 27.12
C THR A 22 16.46 40.01 28.34
N ARG A 23 16.92 40.46 29.52
CA ARG A 23 16.22 40.28 30.80
C ARG A 23 15.04 41.27 30.83
N VAL A 24 13.83 40.78 30.66
CA VAL A 24 12.59 41.55 30.91
C VAL A 24 12.22 41.42 32.39
N PRO A 25 11.99 42.54 33.12
CA PRO A 25 11.53 42.48 34.50
C PRO A 25 10.06 42.09 34.58
N PHE A 26 9.78 41.16 35.50
CA PHE A 26 8.47 40.66 35.88
C PHE A 26 7.57 41.80 36.39
N ARG A 27 6.37 41.92 35.80
CA ARG A 27 5.26 42.69 36.36
C ARG A 27 4.14 41.71 36.70
N GLU A 28 3.75 41.77 37.97
CA GLU A 28 2.80 40.93 38.65
C GLU A 28 1.36 41.37 38.29
N GLY A 29 0.51 40.40 37.93
CA GLY A 29 -0.94 40.59 37.85
C GLY A 29 -1.50 40.81 36.44
N SER A 30 -1.81 39.71 35.75
CA SER A 30 -3.01 39.54 34.90
C SER A 30 -3.08 38.07 34.48
N VAL A 31 -4.14 37.40 34.93
CA VAL A 31 -4.52 36.05 34.52
C VAL A 31 -5.06 36.14 33.09
N GLU A 32 -4.24 35.75 32.11
CA GLU A 32 -4.70 35.33 30.80
C GLU A 32 -4.25 33.88 30.59
N THR A 33 -5.22 32.98 30.64
CA THR A 33 -5.08 31.56 30.28
C THR A 33 -4.79 31.42 28.79
N GLY A 34 -3.53 31.64 28.42
CA GLY A 34 -2.95 31.15 27.17
C GLY A 34 -2.40 29.76 27.40
N ILE A 35 -3.19 28.73 27.06
CA ILE A 35 -2.66 27.40 26.81
C ILE A 35 -1.62 27.52 25.70
N ASN A 36 -0.34 27.50 26.06
CA ASN A 36 0.72 27.20 25.11
C ASN A 36 0.47 25.76 24.64
N SER A 37 -0.21 25.63 23.51
CA SER A 37 -0.21 24.41 22.71
C SER A 37 1.24 24.11 22.38
N VAL A 38 1.83 23.21 23.15
CA VAL A 38 2.99 22.45 22.72
C VAL A 38 2.65 21.89 21.35
N GLU A 39 3.23 22.50 20.31
CA GLU A 39 3.30 21.89 18.98
C GLU A 39 3.95 20.53 19.18
N SER A 40 3.10 19.51 19.28
CA SER A 40 3.56 18.14 19.31
C SER A 40 4.27 17.90 17.99
N PRO A 41 5.46 17.28 17.98
CA PRO A 41 6.09 16.90 16.74
C PRO A 41 5.09 16.03 16.00
N VAL A 42 4.73 16.44 14.78
CA VAL A 42 3.97 15.62 13.84
C VAL A 42 4.86 14.41 13.56
N ALA A 43 4.82 13.43 14.45
CA ALA A 43 5.20 12.07 14.13
C ALA A 43 4.29 11.71 12.97
N GLU A 44 4.87 11.53 11.79
CA GLU A 44 4.21 10.86 10.69
C GLU A 44 3.60 9.58 11.26
N ARG A 45 2.30 9.60 11.54
CA ARG A 45 1.52 8.38 11.56
C ARG A 45 1.69 7.86 10.15
N SER A 46 2.62 6.93 9.95
CA SER A 46 2.75 6.18 8.71
C SER A 46 1.34 5.77 8.31
N ALA A 47 0.83 6.35 7.22
CA ALA A 47 -0.55 6.11 6.80
C ALA A 47 -0.78 4.60 6.69
N ARG A 48 -1.93 4.12 7.18
CA ARG A 48 -2.26 2.69 7.12
C ARG A 48 -2.22 2.25 5.66
N LYS A 49 -1.56 1.12 5.41
CA LYS A 49 -1.48 0.51 4.07
C LYS A 49 -2.88 0.11 3.61
N LYS A 50 -3.22 0.46 2.36
CA LYS A 50 -4.54 0.22 1.77
C LYS A 50 -4.61 -1.17 1.17
N VAL A 51 -5.66 -1.92 1.49
CA VAL A 51 -5.95 -3.25 0.93
C VAL A 51 -7.26 -3.16 0.19
N LEU A 52 -7.26 -3.33 -1.13
CA LEU A 52 -8.49 -3.41 -1.91
C LEU A 52 -8.95 -4.87 -1.99
N ILE A 53 -10.20 -5.12 -1.62
CA ILE A 53 -10.85 -6.43 -1.65
C ILE A 53 -11.90 -6.39 -2.76
N ILE A 54 -11.80 -7.29 -3.72
CA ILE A 54 -12.70 -7.40 -4.87
C ILE A 54 -13.31 -8.80 -4.86
N ASP A 55 -14.56 -8.90 -4.42
CA ASP A 55 -15.31 -10.16 -4.30
C ASP A 55 -16.81 -9.83 -4.30
N ASP A 56 -17.63 -10.60 -5.01
CA ASP A 56 -19.07 -10.36 -5.10
C ASP A 56 -19.87 -10.89 -3.90
N ASP A 57 -19.25 -11.68 -3.02
CA ASP A 57 -19.85 -12.11 -1.74
C ASP A 57 -19.68 -11.04 -0.66
N PRO A 58 -20.74 -10.28 -0.31
CA PRO A 58 -20.66 -9.23 0.71
C PRO A 58 -20.28 -9.78 2.09
N THR A 59 -20.65 -11.03 2.38
CA THR A 59 -20.34 -11.68 3.67
C THR A 59 -18.84 -11.84 3.83
N LEU A 60 -18.18 -12.29 2.77
CA LEU A 60 -16.73 -12.47 2.77
C LEU A 60 -16.01 -11.13 2.79
N THR A 61 -16.45 -10.15 1.99
CA THR A 61 -15.81 -8.82 2.00
C THR A 61 -15.92 -8.13 3.35
N ASP A 62 -17.05 -8.24 4.05
CA ASP A 62 -17.26 -7.65 5.38
C ASP A 62 -16.35 -8.32 6.43
N LEU A 63 -16.24 -9.65 6.39
CA LEU A 63 -15.32 -10.40 7.23
C LEU A 63 -13.86 -9.97 6.98
N LEU A 64 -13.44 -9.91 5.72
CA LEU A 64 -12.08 -9.52 5.35
C LEU A 64 -11.79 -8.07 5.73
N ALA A 65 -12.74 -7.16 5.58
CA ALA A 65 -12.59 -5.78 6.01
C ALA A 65 -12.28 -5.69 7.51
N LEU A 66 -13.04 -6.40 8.36
CA LEU A 66 -12.80 -6.47 9.79
C LEU A 66 -11.43 -7.06 10.13
N VAL A 67 -11.05 -8.16 9.46
CA VAL A 67 -9.74 -8.82 9.63
C VAL A 67 -8.59 -7.87 9.29
N PHE A 68 -8.67 -7.16 8.16
CA PHE A 68 -7.64 -6.22 7.75
C PHE A 68 -7.60 -4.97 8.63
N GLU A 69 -8.74 -4.49 9.12
CA GLU A 69 -8.79 -3.42 10.11
C GLU A 69 -8.12 -3.80 11.43
N ASP A 70 -8.40 -4.99 11.96
CA ASP A 70 -7.77 -5.49 13.19
C ASP A 70 -6.25 -5.67 13.01
N ALA A 71 -5.83 -6.11 11.82
CA ALA A 71 -4.42 -6.24 11.45
C ALA A 71 -3.69 -4.91 11.14
N GLY A 72 -4.37 -3.75 11.25
CA GLY A 72 -3.75 -2.44 11.09
C GLY A 72 -3.76 -1.86 9.66
N TYR A 73 -4.43 -2.52 8.71
CA TYR A 73 -4.59 -2.05 7.32
C TYR A 73 -5.85 -1.20 7.14
N GLN A 74 -5.93 -0.46 6.03
CA GLN A 74 -7.14 0.26 5.61
C GLN A 74 -7.83 -0.54 4.50
N PRO A 75 -8.91 -1.28 4.78
CA PRO A 75 -9.62 -1.99 3.73
C PRO A 75 -10.40 -1.02 2.83
N ILE A 76 -10.51 -1.38 1.57
CA ILE A 76 -11.41 -0.79 0.58
C ILE A 76 -12.14 -1.97 -0.05
N VAL A 77 -13.46 -1.89 -0.16
CA VAL A 77 -14.28 -3.00 -0.66
C VAL A 77 -14.86 -2.64 -2.03
N ALA A 78 -14.84 -3.62 -2.93
CA ALA A 78 -15.52 -3.59 -4.21
C ALA A 78 -16.31 -4.89 -4.38
N HIS A 79 -17.57 -4.80 -4.83
CA HIS A 79 -18.46 -5.95 -5.01
C HIS A 79 -18.58 -6.41 -6.47
N SER A 80 -17.74 -5.87 -7.35
CA SER A 80 -17.67 -6.27 -8.76
C SER A 80 -16.32 -5.93 -9.36
N GLY A 81 -15.93 -6.64 -10.43
CA GLY A 81 -14.70 -6.34 -11.17
C GLY A 81 -14.61 -4.90 -11.67
N ARG A 82 -15.70 -4.35 -12.21
CA ARG A 82 -15.76 -2.95 -12.69
C ARG A 82 -15.54 -1.94 -11.57
N GLU A 83 -16.17 -2.17 -10.42
CA GLU A 83 -15.94 -1.33 -9.25
C GLU A 83 -14.51 -1.45 -8.74
N GLY A 84 -13.96 -2.66 -8.70
CA GLY A 84 -12.59 -2.95 -8.29
C GLY A 84 -11.56 -2.21 -9.14
N ILE A 85 -11.71 -2.25 -10.48
CA ILE A 85 -10.84 -1.51 -11.40
C ILE A 85 -10.90 0.00 -11.13
N ARG A 86 -12.11 0.55 -10.99
CA ARG A 86 -12.31 1.98 -10.71
C ARG A 86 -11.65 2.39 -9.40
N LEU A 87 -11.88 1.63 -8.33
CA LEU A 87 -11.33 1.91 -7.01
C LEU A 87 -9.81 1.73 -6.99
N ALA A 88 -9.25 0.74 -7.68
CA ALA A 88 -7.81 0.56 -7.79
C ALA A 88 -7.12 1.80 -8.40
N VAL A 89 -7.70 2.38 -9.46
CA VAL A 89 -7.16 3.58 -10.12
C VAL A 89 -7.32 4.84 -9.26
N GLN A 90 -8.42 4.95 -8.51
CA GLN A 90 -8.74 6.11 -7.67
C GLN A 90 -7.94 6.11 -6.37
N GLU A 91 -7.92 4.98 -5.67
CA GLU A 91 -7.38 4.86 -4.32
C GLU A 91 -5.91 4.47 -4.29
N GLN A 92 -5.39 3.88 -5.38
CA GLN A 92 -4.04 3.33 -5.50
C GLN A 92 -3.69 2.48 -4.27
N PRO A 93 -4.40 1.35 -4.06
CA PRO A 93 -4.14 0.48 -2.91
C PRO A 93 -2.72 -0.08 -2.97
N ASP A 94 -2.18 -0.46 -1.82
CA ASP A 94 -0.85 -1.06 -1.74
C ASP A 94 -0.87 -2.56 -2.12
N VAL A 95 -2.03 -3.21 -2.05
CA VAL A 95 -2.26 -4.61 -2.47
C VAL A 95 -3.73 -4.83 -2.83
N ILE A 96 -3.99 -5.78 -3.74
CA ILE A 96 -5.34 -6.17 -4.17
C ILE A 96 -5.57 -7.64 -3.83
N ILE A 97 -6.69 -7.94 -3.17
CA ILE A 97 -7.25 -9.28 -3.01
C ILE A 97 -8.38 -9.42 -4.02
N LEU A 98 -8.33 -10.43 -4.87
CA LEU A 98 -9.21 -10.56 -6.03
C LEU A 98 -9.79 -11.98 -6.11
N ASP A 99 -11.13 -12.10 -6.08
CA ASP A 99 -11.77 -13.33 -6.52
C ASP A 99 -11.76 -13.43 -8.04
N ILE A 100 -11.69 -14.66 -8.54
CA ILE A 100 -11.81 -14.99 -9.95
C ILE A 100 -13.27 -15.23 -10.33
N MET A 101 -14.05 -15.84 -9.44
CA MET A 101 -15.42 -16.23 -9.74
C MET A 101 -16.40 -15.11 -9.41
N MET A 102 -16.46 -14.09 -10.28
CA MET A 102 -17.42 -12.99 -10.16
C MET A 102 -18.38 -12.95 -11.35
N PRO A 103 -19.61 -12.43 -11.17
CA PRO A 103 -20.55 -12.16 -12.25
C PRO A 103 -20.03 -11.08 -13.21
N GLU A 104 -20.49 -11.15 -14.46
CA GLU A 104 -20.23 -10.19 -15.56
C GLU A 104 -18.78 -10.10 -16.06
N MET A 105 -17.80 -10.15 -15.18
CA MET A 105 -16.37 -10.03 -15.48
C MET A 105 -15.60 -10.93 -14.52
N ASP A 106 -14.82 -11.87 -15.07
CA ASP A 106 -14.02 -12.76 -14.23
C ASP A 106 -12.78 -12.05 -13.68
N GLY A 107 -12.20 -12.57 -12.59
CA GLY A 107 -11.03 -11.94 -11.98
C GLY A 107 -9.75 -12.04 -12.81
N PHE A 108 -9.67 -12.91 -13.83
CA PHE A 108 -8.54 -12.87 -14.76
C PHE A 108 -8.63 -11.66 -15.68
N GLU A 109 -9.82 -11.33 -16.18
CA GLU A 109 -10.07 -10.10 -16.95
C GLU A 109 -9.78 -8.86 -16.11
N VAL A 110 -10.22 -8.83 -14.84
CA VAL A 110 -9.89 -7.74 -13.91
C VAL A 110 -8.37 -7.61 -13.73
N CYS A 111 -7.67 -8.73 -13.53
CA CYS A 111 -6.21 -8.75 -13.40
C CYS A 111 -5.52 -8.16 -14.65
N ASP A 112 -5.94 -8.55 -15.84
CA ASP A 112 -5.38 -8.04 -17.11
C ASP A 112 -5.61 -6.53 -17.26
N HIS A 113 -6.80 -6.03 -16.89
CA HIS A 113 -7.10 -4.60 -16.87
C HIS A 113 -6.20 -3.82 -15.90
N LEU A 114 -5.98 -4.36 -14.70
CA LEU A 114 -5.14 -3.72 -13.68
C LEU A 114 -3.66 -3.73 -14.09
N LEU A 115 -3.18 -4.83 -14.65
CA LEU A 115 -1.78 -4.98 -15.08
C LEU A 115 -1.44 -4.14 -16.32
N SER A 116 -2.42 -3.88 -17.19
CA SER A 116 -2.24 -3.05 -18.38
C SER A 116 -2.30 -1.54 -18.12
N HIS A 117 -2.78 -1.11 -16.95
CA HIS A 117 -2.98 0.30 -16.62
C HIS A 117 -1.81 0.88 -15.82
N GLU A 118 -1.29 2.04 -16.24
CA GLU A 118 -0.04 2.63 -15.71
C GLU A 118 -0.04 2.82 -14.19
N ARG A 119 -1.20 3.21 -13.63
CA ARG A 119 -1.36 3.48 -12.18
C ARG A 119 -1.45 2.24 -11.31
N THR A 120 -1.82 1.10 -11.89
CA THR A 120 -2.16 -0.13 -11.15
C THR A 120 -1.26 -1.30 -11.48
N SER A 121 -0.50 -1.22 -12.57
CA SER A 121 0.38 -2.28 -13.09
C SER A 121 1.45 -2.79 -12.12
N ARG A 122 1.76 -2.02 -11.07
CA ARG A 122 2.74 -2.36 -10.04
C ARG A 122 2.11 -2.83 -8.73
N ILE A 123 0.79 -2.79 -8.62
CA ILE A 123 0.11 -3.19 -7.40
C ILE A 123 0.08 -4.72 -7.35
N PRO A 124 0.59 -5.36 -6.29
CA PRO A 124 0.54 -6.81 -6.16
C PRO A 124 -0.90 -7.31 -6.06
N ILE A 125 -1.23 -8.33 -6.85
CA ILE A 125 -2.56 -8.97 -6.88
C ILE A 125 -2.45 -10.36 -6.27
N ILE A 126 -3.21 -10.63 -5.22
CA ILE A 126 -3.36 -11.95 -4.60
C ILE A 126 -4.72 -12.49 -5.00
N PHE A 127 -4.75 -13.63 -5.69
CA PHE A 127 -6.00 -14.32 -5.95
C PHE A 127 -6.51 -15.02 -4.70
N LEU A 128 -7.79 -14.84 -4.39
CA LEU A 128 -8.48 -15.54 -3.32
C LEU A 128 -9.78 -16.12 -3.88
N THR A 129 -9.78 -17.41 -4.25
CA THR A 129 -10.86 -17.95 -5.09
C THR A 129 -11.17 -19.42 -4.81
N ALA A 130 -12.37 -19.87 -5.16
CA ALA A 130 -12.71 -21.30 -5.14
C ALA A 130 -12.19 -22.06 -6.37
N LYS A 131 -11.66 -21.38 -7.40
CA LYS A 131 -10.96 -22.01 -8.53
C LYS A 131 -9.64 -22.62 -8.06
N GLY A 132 -9.65 -23.92 -7.76
CA GLY A 132 -8.50 -24.64 -7.21
C GLY A 132 -7.77 -25.57 -8.18
N SER A 133 -8.20 -25.69 -9.45
CA SER A 133 -7.54 -26.59 -10.40
C SER A 133 -6.09 -26.19 -10.65
N VAL A 134 -5.25 -27.15 -11.05
CA VAL A 134 -3.85 -26.90 -11.36
C VAL A 134 -3.73 -25.92 -12.53
N GLU A 135 -4.60 -26.05 -13.52
CA GLU A 135 -4.69 -25.18 -14.69
C GLU A 135 -5.06 -23.75 -14.30
N ASP A 136 -6.06 -23.56 -13.42
CA ASP A 136 -6.46 -22.23 -12.93
C ASP A 136 -5.31 -21.55 -12.17
N GLN A 137 -4.62 -22.29 -11.30
CA GLN A 137 -3.47 -21.79 -10.57
C GLN A 137 -2.32 -21.40 -11.51
N LEU A 138 -2.03 -22.23 -12.51
CA LEU A 138 -1.03 -21.92 -13.55
C LEU A 138 -1.39 -20.64 -14.31
N GLN A 139 -2.66 -20.44 -14.69
CA GLN A 139 -3.10 -19.19 -15.33
C GLN A 139 -2.82 -17.96 -14.45
N GLY A 140 -3.12 -18.03 -13.15
CA GLY A 140 -2.81 -16.96 -12.21
C GLY A 140 -1.31 -16.64 -12.17
N TRP A 141 -0.48 -17.68 -12.00
CA TRP A 141 0.98 -17.51 -11.99
C TRP A 141 1.50 -16.99 -13.33
N TYR A 142 0.97 -17.42 -14.47
CA TYR A 142 1.41 -16.91 -15.78
C TYR A 142 1.07 -15.44 -16.03
N ARG A 143 0.02 -14.92 -15.40
CA ARG A 143 -0.31 -13.49 -15.40
C ARG A 143 0.57 -12.64 -14.49
N GLY A 144 1.28 -13.29 -13.56
CA GLY A 144 2.16 -12.61 -12.61
C GLY A 144 1.45 -12.13 -11.36
N CYS A 145 0.42 -12.85 -10.91
CA CYS A 145 -0.11 -12.63 -9.57
C CYS A 145 0.99 -12.75 -8.51
N PHE A 146 0.83 -12.01 -7.42
CA PHE A 146 1.70 -12.07 -6.26
C PHE A 146 1.59 -13.41 -5.54
N ASP A 147 0.36 -13.88 -5.33
CA ASP A 147 0.06 -15.16 -4.70
C ASP A 147 -1.30 -15.69 -5.16
N TYR A 148 -1.57 -16.97 -4.89
CA TYR A 148 -2.81 -17.64 -5.23
C TYR A 148 -3.27 -18.50 -4.05
N ILE A 149 -4.42 -18.14 -3.47
CA ILE A 149 -5.00 -18.79 -2.29
C ILE A 149 -6.36 -19.38 -2.68
N VAL A 150 -6.50 -20.69 -2.47
CA VAL A 150 -7.74 -21.43 -2.76
C VAL A 150 -8.65 -21.42 -1.54
N LYS A 151 -9.93 -21.11 -1.72
CA LYS A 151 -10.99 -21.23 -0.69
C LYS A 151 -11.30 -22.74 -0.47
N PRO A 152 -11.50 -23.22 0.78
CA PRO A 152 -11.42 -22.49 2.04
C PRO A 152 -9.96 -22.20 2.45
N PHE A 153 -9.75 -21.09 3.15
CA PHE A 153 -8.42 -20.58 3.51
C PHE A 153 -8.33 -20.24 4.99
N GLU A 154 -7.11 -20.26 5.51
CA GLU A 154 -6.82 -19.74 6.85
C GLU A 154 -6.52 -18.24 6.78
N VAL A 155 -7.12 -17.47 7.69
CA VAL A 155 -6.93 -16.00 7.75
C VAL A 155 -5.44 -15.64 7.91
N GLN A 156 -4.68 -16.46 8.64
CA GLN A 156 -3.25 -16.22 8.85
C GLN A 156 -2.44 -16.35 7.57
N ASP A 157 -2.83 -17.25 6.65
CA ASP A 157 -2.14 -17.42 5.37
C ASP A 157 -2.36 -16.20 4.47
N LEU A 158 -3.58 -15.68 4.44
CA LEU A 158 -3.92 -14.45 3.71
C LEU A 158 -3.15 -13.24 4.27
N LEU A 159 -3.13 -13.07 5.60
CA LEU A 159 -2.37 -11.99 6.24
C LEU A 159 -0.86 -12.13 5.99
N ALA A 160 -0.34 -13.35 5.97
CA ALA A 160 1.07 -13.60 5.63
C ALA A 160 1.38 -13.23 4.17
N ALA A 161 0.49 -13.56 3.22
CA ALA A 161 0.63 -13.17 1.83
C ALA A 161 0.63 -11.65 1.65
N VAL A 162 -0.31 -10.95 2.31
CA VAL A 162 -0.36 -9.48 2.31
C VAL A 162 0.89 -8.87 2.93
N LYS A 163 1.39 -9.40 4.05
CA LYS A 163 2.66 -8.94 4.64
C LYS A 163 3.85 -9.10 3.70
N ARG A 164 3.93 -10.23 2.97
CA ARG A 164 4.97 -10.45 1.94
C ARG A 164 4.82 -9.45 0.79
N ALA A 165 3.61 -9.13 0.38
CA ALA A 165 3.35 -8.15 -0.68
C ALA A 165 3.73 -6.72 -0.31
N LEU A 166 3.70 -6.40 0.98
CA LEU A 166 3.87 -5.04 1.50
C LEU A 166 5.22 -4.78 2.18
N THR A 167 6.18 -5.70 2.12
CA THR A 167 7.48 -5.51 2.78
C THR A 167 8.30 -4.38 2.14
N GLU A 168 9.18 -3.78 2.94
CA GLU A 168 9.80 -2.47 2.72
C GLU A 168 10.87 -2.43 1.62
N ASN A 169 11.28 -3.59 1.08
CA ASN A 169 12.29 -3.69 0.04
C ASN A 169 11.69 -4.21 -1.28
N PRO A 170 11.16 -3.31 -2.14
CA PRO A 170 10.49 -3.70 -3.40
C PRO A 170 11.36 -4.54 -4.34
N GLU A 171 12.69 -4.37 -4.31
CA GLU A 171 13.62 -5.15 -5.14
C GLU A 171 13.75 -6.59 -4.63
N GLU A 172 13.82 -6.77 -3.31
CA GLU A 172 13.82 -8.09 -2.69
C GLU A 172 12.47 -8.78 -2.85
N VAL A 173 11.37 -8.04 -2.69
CA VAL A 173 10.02 -8.54 -3.00
C VAL A 173 9.96 -9.07 -4.41
N ARG A 174 10.36 -8.26 -5.40
CA ARG A 174 10.30 -8.66 -6.81
C ARG A 174 11.14 -9.92 -7.06
N ARG A 175 12.34 -10.02 -6.48
CA ARG A 175 13.19 -11.22 -6.61
C ARG A 175 12.56 -12.46 -5.98
N LEU A 176 12.11 -12.36 -4.73
CA LEU A 176 11.48 -13.48 -4.02
C LEU A 176 10.19 -13.92 -4.71
N GLN A 177 9.43 -12.98 -5.25
CA GLN A 177 8.25 -13.26 -6.06
C GLN A 177 8.60 -13.99 -7.36
N GLU A 178 9.57 -13.51 -8.12
CA GLU A 178 10.01 -14.15 -9.36
C GLU A 178 10.50 -15.59 -9.11
N GLU A 179 11.25 -15.79 -8.03
CA GLU A 179 11.71 -17.12 -7.61
C GLU A 179 10.55 -18.02 -7.19
N LEU A 180 9.67 -17.54 -6.31
CA LEU A 180 8.51 -18.31 -5.83
C LEU A 180 7.58 -18.68 -6.99
N ARG A 181 7.27 -17.71 -7.86
CA ARG A 181 6.47 -17.92 -9.07
C ARG A 181 7.07 -19.00 -9.96
N ARG A 182 8.38 -18.94 -10.21
CA ARG A 182 9.07 -19.95 -11.00
C ARG A 182 8.98 -21.34 -10.36
N GLN A 183 9.22 -21.44 -9.06
CA GLN A 183 9.12 -22.71 -8.32
C GLN A 183 7.69 -23.28 -8.37
N LYS A 184 6.67 -22.42 -8.19
CA LYS A 184 5.26 -22.81 -8.21
C LYS A 184 4.81 -23.31 -9.58
N ILE A 185 5.19 -22.60 -10.66
CA ILE A 185 4.87 -23.04 -12.03
C ILE A 185 5.47 -24.42 -12.30
N VAL A 186 6.77 -24.61 -12.02
CA VAL A 186 7.44 -25.90 -12.26
C VAL A 186 6.76 -27.04 -11.48
N ALA A 187 6.43 -26.81 -10.20
CA ALA A 187 5.77 -27.82 -9.38
C ALA A 187 4.37 -28.17 -9.90
N LEU A 188 3.60 -27.18 -10.37
CA LEU A 188 2.26 -27.40 -10.92
C LEU A 188 2.32 -28.11 -12.28
N GLU A 189 3.27 -27.78 -13.15
CA GLU A 189 3.45 -28.45 -14.45
C GLU A 189 3.82 -29.94 -14.29
N GLN A 190 4.62 -30.28 -13.28
CA GLN A 190 4.92 -31.67 -12.96
C GLN A 190 3.66 -32.46 -12.60
N ILE A 191 2.74 -31.86 -11.82
CA ILE A 191 1.47 -32.49 -11.46
C ILE A 191 0.60 -32.75 -12.70
N VAL A 192 0.56 -31.80 -13.65
CA VAL A 192 -0.19 -32.00 -14.91
C VAL A 192 0.40 -33.15 -15.72
N HIS A 193 1.73 -33.23 -15.82
CA HIS A 193 2.41 -34.28 -16.57
C HIS A 193 2.18 -35.67 -15.94
N ASP A 194 2.39 -35.80 -14.64
CA ASP A 194 2.26 -37.07 -13.90
C ASP A 194 0.80 -37.56 -13.83
N GLY A 195 -0.19 -36.67 -13.97
CA GLY A 195 -1.62 -37.03 -14.00
C GLY A 195 -2.13 -37.51 -15.36
N THR A 196 -1.28 -37.51 -16.39
CA THR A 196 -1.64 -37.91 -17.76
C THR A 196 -1.06 -39.27 -18.22
N GLU A 197 -0.25 -39.92 -17.36
CA GLU A 197 0.27 -41.29 -17.55
C GLU A 197 -0.56 -42.35 -16.81
#